data_AF-A0A3S2W1Y4-F1
#
_entry.id   AF-A0A3S2W1Y4-F1
#
_cell.length_a   1.000
_cell.length_b   1.000
_cell.length_c   1.000
_cell.angle_alpha   90.00
_cell.angle_beta   90.00
_cell.angle_gamma   90.00
#
_symmetry.space_group_name_H-M   'P 1'
#
loop_
_entity.id
_entity.type
_entity.pdbx_description
1 polymer ?
#
loop_
_entity_poly.entity_id
_entity_poly.type
_entity_poly.pdbx_seq_one_letter_code
_entity_poly.pdbx_strand_id
1 'polypeptide(L)'
;MKKLVVLFITFFICMHFNNLVYSATVNETDSKLCDALGVALIISLSEPIDVAIAKIYQGDKEAPGGLTWAPYTTKILKIKQTNGIGGAYKVTLQVSSYYGAHNFYGEDEIVVSAEGKLISFKHLKTYPKVKY
;
A
#
# COMPACT_ATOMS: atom_id res chain seq x y z
N MET A 1 -29.90 -39.79 -41.44
CA MET A 1 -30.21 -39.58 -40.00
C MET A 1 -29.01 -39.78 -39.08
N LYS A 2 -28.23 -40.86 -39.20
CA LYS A 2 -27.06 -41.13 -38.31
C LYS A 2 -26.04 -39.98 -38.20
N LYS A 3 -25.71 -39.30 -39.30
CA LYS A 3 -24.76 -38.16 -39.30
C LYS A 3 -25.28 -36.91 -38.55
N LEU A 4 -26.59 -36.67 -38.58
CA LEU A 4 -27.23 -35.57 -37.85
C LEU A 4 -27.25 -35.83 -36.35
N VAL A 5 -27.45 -37.11 -35.96
CA VAL A 5 -27.40 -37.53 -34.55
C VAL A 5 -26.00 -37.34 -33.97
N VAL A 6 -24.95 -37.71 -34.71
CA VAL A 6 -23.57 -37.48 -34.30
C VAL A 6 -23.29 -35.99 -34.11
N LEU A 7 -23.71 -35.14 -35.06
CA LEU A 7 -23.54 -33.69 -34.97
C LEU A 7 -24.22 -33.11 -33.73
N PHE A 8 -25.43 -33.57 -33.42
CA PHE A 8 -26.17 -33.14 -32.23
C PHE A 8 -25.48 -33.55 -30.93
N ILE A 9 -24.95 -34.78 -30.87
CA ILE A 9 -24.23 -35.28 -29.69
C ILE A 9 -22.93 -34.47 -29.48
N THR A 10 -22.19 -34.19 -30.55
CA THR A 10 -20.95 -33.38 -30.47
C THR A 10 -21.25 -31.96 -29.99
N PHE A 11 -22.33 -31.36 -30.47
CA PHE A 11 -22.76 -30.02 -30.05
C PHE A 11 -23.08 -29.96 -28.54
N PHE A 12 -23.81 -30.94 -28.01
CA PHE A 12 -24.12 -31.02 -26.59
C PHE A 12 -22.87 -31.23 -25.71
N ILE A 13 -21.92 -32.05 -26.16
CA ILE A 13 -20.64 -32.26 -25.46
C ILE A 13 -19.83 -30.96 -25.40
N CYS A 14 -19.74 -30.22 -26.50
CA CYS A 14 -19.02 -28.94 -26.54
C CYS A 14 -19.64 -27.86 -25.62
N MET A 15 -20.96 -27.89 -25.39
CA MET A 15 -21.63 -26.94 -24.50
C MET A 15 -21.42 -27.23 -23.00
N HIS A 16 -21.14 -28.49 -22.62
CA HIS A 16 -20.91 -28.88 -21.22
C HIS A 16 -19.55 -28.42 -20.64
N PHE A 17 -18.59 -28.04 -21.49
CA PHE A 17 -17.27 -27.57 -21.03
C PHE A 17 -17.23 -26.09 -20.66
N ASN A 18 -18.33 -25.35 -20.76
CA ASN A 18 -18.44 -23.99 -20.25
C ASN A 18 -18.77 -23.97 -18.75
N ASN A 19 -18.04 -24.75 -17.95
CA ASN A 19 -17.90 -24.36 -16.56
C ASN A 19 -17.21 -23.00 -16.61
N LEU A 20 -17.98 -21.93 -16.38
CA LEU A 20 -17.41 -20.64 -16.03
C LEU A 20 -16.48 -20.96 -14.87
N VAL A 21 -15.17 -20.95 -15.14
CA VAL A 21 -14.15 -20.95 -14.10
C VAL A 21 -14.32 -19.60 -13.42
N TYR A 22 -15.32 -19.52 -12.56
CA TYR A 22 -15.40 -18.51 -11.55
C TYR A 22 -14.25 -18.87 -10.63
N SER A 23 -13.07 -18.35 -10.95
CA SER A 23 -12.04 -18.16 -9.94
C SER A 23 -12.68 -17.20 -8.95
N ALA A 24 -13.44 -17.75 -8.01
CA ALA A 24 -13.59 -17.11 -6.73
C ALA A 24 -12.16 -17.00 -6.23
N THR A 25 -11.56 -15.81 -6.39
CA THR A 25 -10.30 -15.48 -5.76
C THR A 25 -10.44 -15.93 -4.31
N VAL A 26 -9.66 -16.94 -3.93
CA VAL A 26 -9.57 -17.39 -2.55
C VAL A 26 -9.06 -16.19 -1.78
N ASN A 27 -9.98 -15.42 -1.20
CA ASN A 27 -9.67 -14.23 -0.42
C ASN A 27 -9.30 -14.62 1.03
N GLU A 28 -8.71 -15.81 1.18
CA GLU A 28 -8.08 -16.25 2.42
C GLU A 28 -6.62 -15.84 2.33
N THR A 29 -6.37 -14.55 2.46
CA THR A 29 -5.01 -14.09 2.71
C THR A 29 -4.73 -14.36 4.18
N ASP A 30 -3.65 -15.10 4.47
CA ASP A 30 -3.13 -15.21 5.83
C ASP A 30 -2.81 -13.78 6.30
N SER A 31 -3.64 -13.25 7.21
CA SER A 31 -3.56 -11.86 7.64
C SER A 31 -2.18 -11.53 8.18
N LYS A 32 -1.52 -12.50 8.83
CA LYS A 32 -0.16 -12.33 9.36
C LYS A 32 0.87 -12.14 8.24
N LEU A 33 0.75 -12.89 7.15
CA LEU A 33 1.65 -12.75 6.01
C LEU A 33 1.44 -11.40 5.31
N CYS A 34 0.19 -10.99 5.12
CA CYS A 34 -0.13 -9.67 4.55
C CYS A 34 0.38 -8.53 5.42
N ASP A 35 0.18 -8.61 6.73
CA ASP A 35 0.66 -7.62 7.69
C ASP A 35 2.20 -7.55 7.67
N ALA A 36 2.86 -8.71 7.70
CA ALA A 36 4.32 -8.80 7.61
C ALA A 36 4.84 -8.21 6.29
N LEU A 37 4.19 -8.50 5.16
CA LEU A 37 4.55 -7.94 3.86
C LEU A 37 4.35 -6.43 3.81
N GLY A 38 3.25 -5.92 4.37
CA GLY A 38 2.96 -4.49 4.46
C GLY A 38 4.01 -3.75 5.29
N VAL A 39 4.36 -4.29 6.45
CA VAL A 39 5.42 -3.74 7.31
C VAL A 39 6.78 -3.81 6.62
N ALA A 40 7.12 -4.92 5.97
CA ALA A 40 8.37 -5.07 5.23
C ALA A 40 8.49 -4.06 4.09
N LEU A 41 7.40 -3.82 3.35
CA LEU A 41 7.35 -2.79 2.31
C LEU A 41 7.53 -1.39 2.89
N ILE A 42 6.90 -1.07 4.02
CA ILE A 42 7.08 0.23 4.67
C ILE A 42 8.54 0.42 5.10
N ILE A 43 9.15 -0.61 5.71
CA ILE A 43 10.56 -0.58 6.13
C ILE A 43 11.49 -0.38 4.94
N SER A 44 11.24 -1.05 3.80
CA SER A 44 12.07 -0.90 2.62
C SER A 44 11.98 0.49 1.98
N LEU A 45 10.98 1.29 2.35
CA LEU A 45 10.80 2.69 1.93
C LEU A 45 11.22 3.69 3.02
N SER A 46 12.04 3.29 3.99
CA SER A 46 12.42 4.14 5.12
C SER A 46 13.15 5.42 4.70
N GLU A 47 14.15 5.30 3.83
CA GLU A 47 14.95 6.44 3.35
C GLU A 47 14.10 7.57 2.74
N PRO A 48 13.21 7.33 1.76
CA PRO A 48 12.37 8.39 1.22
C PRO A 48 11.35 8.94 2.24
N ILE A 49 10.95 8.16 3.25
CA ILE A 49 10.10 8.65 4.35
C ILE A 49 10.89 9.59 5.25
N ASP A 50 12.10 9.23 5.65
CA ASP A 50 12.99 10.08 6.47
C ASP A 50 13.26 11.41 5.77
N VAL A 51 13.54 11.38 4.46
CA VAL A 51 13.73 12.58 3.64
C VAL A 51 12.47 13.45 3.61
N ALA A 52 11.29 12.84 3.50
CA ALA A 52 10.04 13.58 3.49
C ALA A 52 9.77 14.27 4.83
N ILE A 53 9.91 13.55 5.95
CA ILE A 53 9.73 14.11 7.31
C ILE A 53 10.71 15.26 7.54
N ALA A 54 11.99 15.07 7.22
CA ALA A 54 12.99 16.11 7.38
C ALA A 54 12.62 17.39 6.60
N LYS A 55 12.08 17.24 5.38
CA LYS A 55 11.62 18.38 4.56
C LYS A 55 10.34 19.03 5.09
N ILE A 56 9.38 18.24 5.57
CA ILE A 56 8.11 18.74 6.11
C ILE A 56 8.36 19.65 7.31
N TYR A 57 9.23 19.22 8.24
CA TYR A 57 9.46 19.93 9.50
C TYR A 57 10.71 20.83 9.48
N GLN A 58 11.42 20.96 8.35
CA GLN A 58 12.66 21.75 8.24
C GLN A 58 12.51 23.20 8.73
N GLY A 59 11.35 23.81 8.50
CA GLY A 59 11.05 25.19 8.88
C GLY A 59 10.14 25.34 10.11
N ASP A 60 9.72 24.23 10.70
CA ASP A 60 8.79 24.25 11.82
C ASP A 60 9.55 24.50 13.13
N LYS A 61 9.48 25.75 13.61
CA LYS A 61 10.11 26.16 14.87
C LYS A 61 9.47 25.49 16.09
N GLU A 62 8.25 25.00 15.95
CA GLU A 62 7.56 24.28 16.99
C GLU A 62 7.83 22.77 16.89
N ALA A 63 8.49 22.25 15.86
CA ALA A 63 8.79 20.82 15.80
C ALA A 63 9.70 20.41 16.98
N PRO A 64 9.31 19.39 17.77
CA PRO A 64 10.18 18.87 18.81
C PRO A 64 11.43 18.24 18.18
N GLY A 65 12.55 18.31 18.89
CA GLY A 65 13.76 17.62 18.47
C GLY A 65 13.58 16.10 18.49
N GLY A 66 14.22 15.40 17.55
CA GLY A 66 14.20 13.94 17.50
C GLY A 66 12.88 13.34 17.02
N LEU A 67 12.13 14.06 16.17
CA LEU A 67 11.00 13.47 15.45
C LEU A 67 11.46 12.24 14.67
N THR A 68 10.70 11.17 14.84
CA THR A 68 10.90 9.89 14.19
C THR A 68 9.54 9.27 13.87
N TRP A 69 9.53 8.10 13.26
CA TRP A 69 8.33 7.38 12.88
C TRP A 69 8.55 5.88 13.06
N ALA A 70 7.46 5.12 12.99
CA ALA A 70 7.50 3.67 13.14
C ALA A 70 6.75 2.99 11.99
N PRO A 71 7.27 1.85 11.48
CA PRO A 71 6.57 1.08 10.46
C PRO A 71 5.17 0.61 10.89
N TYR A 72 5.01 0.20 12.14
CA TYR A 72 3.75 -0.34 12.66
C TYR A 72 2.66 0.72 12.89
N THR A 73 3.01 2.01 12.95
CA THR A 73 2.03 3.11 12.99
C THR A 73 1.75 3.70 11.60
N THR A 74 2.58 3.38 10.62
CA THR A 74 2.46 3.85 9.24
C THR A 74 1.45 3.02 8.48
N LYS A 75 0.63 3.68 7.67
CA LYS A 75 -0.42 3.01 6.89
C LYS A 75 -0.17 3.15 5.39
N ILE A 76 -0.26 2.05 4.66
CA ILE A 76 -0.34 2.08 3.20
C ILE A 76 -1.78 2.48 2.84
N LEU A 77 -1.96 3.71 2.36
CA LEU A 77 -3.28 4.20 1.94
C LEU A 77 -3.65 3.67 0.56
N LYS A 78 -2.65 3.60 -0.34
CA LYS A 78 -2.87 3.25 -1.75
C LYS A 78 -1.60 2.73 -2.40
N ILE A 79 -1.74 1.67 -3.19
CA ILE A 79 -0.72 1.25 -4.17
C ILE A 79 -1.35 1.40 -5.55
N LYS A 80 -0.78 2.27 -6.38
CA LYS A 80 -1.26 2.51 -7.75
C LYS A 80 -0.22 2.03 -8.75
N GLN A 81 -0.57 1.06 -9.58
CA GLN A 81 0.24 0.71 -10.75
C GLN A 81 0.26 1.85 -11.76
N THR A 82 1.41 2.00 -12.39
CA THR A 82 1.68 2.88 -13.51
C THR A 82 2.04 1.99 -14.69
N ASN A 83 1.59 2.36 -15.89
CA ASN A 83 1.90 1.64 -17.14
C ASN A 83 1.34 0.20 -17.24
N GLY A 84 0.21 -0.07 -16.58
CA GLY A 84 -0.49 -1.37 -16.70
C GLY A 84 0.03 -2.45 -15.74
N ILE A 85 -0.46 -3.67 -15.93
CA ILE A 85 -0.13 -4.83 -15.07
C ILE A 85 1.35 -5.20 -15.27
N GLY A 86 2.10 -5.28 -14.17
CA GLY A 86 3.54 -5.57 -14.18
C GLY A 86 4.43 -4.34 -14.37
N GLY A 87 3.85 -3.15 -14.55
CA GLY A 87 4.58 -1.89 -14.58
C GLY A 87 4.99 -1.40 -13.19
N ALA A 88 5.69 -0.25 -13.16
CA ALA A 88 6.07 0.43 -11.92
C ALA A 88 4.86 0.80 -11.06
N TYR A 89 5.05 1.05 -9.79
CA TYR A 89 3.99 1.43 -8.85
C TYR A 89 4.32 2.72 -8.10
N LYS A 90 3.27 3.34 -7.56
CA LYS A 90 3.38 4.43 -6.58
C LYS A 90 2.70 3.99 -5.30
N VAL A 91 3.41 4.12 -4.19
CA VAL A 91 2.89 3.84 -2.85
C VAL A 91 2.56 5.17 -2.18
N THR A 92 1.35 5.31 -1.68
CA THR A 92 0.92 6.44 -0.84
C THR A 92 0.82 5.96 0.59
N LEU A 93 1.59 6.60 1.46
CA LEU A 93 1.73 6.27 2.88
C LEU A 93 1.16 7.39 3.72
N GLN A 94 0.47 7.05 4.80
CA GLN A 94 0.21 7.93 5.92
C GLN A 94 1.22 7.62 7.00
N VAL A 95 2.07 8.58 7.32
CA VAL A 95 3.12 8.45 8.34
C VAL A 95 2.79 9.36 9.52
N SER A 96 2.86 8.79 10.72
CA SER A 96 2.68 9.53 11.96
C SER A 96 4.03 9.74 12.62
N SER A 97 4.50 10.99 12.59
CA SER A 97 5.75 11.41 13.22
C SER A 97 5.53 11.62 14.72
N TYR A 98 6.44 11.11 15.55
CA TYR A 98 6.39 11.20 17.01
C TYR A 98 7.76 11.52 17.60
N TYR A 99 7.79 11.94 18.86
CA TYR A 99 9.00 12.19 19.63
C TYR A 99 8.91 11.55 21.02
N GLY A 100 10.05 11.30 21.65
CA GLY A 100 10.11 10.67 22.97
C GLY A 100 9.37 9.34 23.03
N ALA A 101 8.64 9.09 24.12
CA ALA A 101 7.84 7.89 24.33
C ALA A 101 6.51 7.93 23.54
N HIS A 102 6.59 7.98 22.21
CA HIS A 102 5.44 7.94 21.29
C HIS A 102 4.47 9.13 21.42
N ASN A 103 4.97 10.32 21.74
CA ASN A 103 4.17 11.53 21.65
C ASN A 103 4.03 11.95 20.19
N PHE A 104 2.88 11.68 19.59
CA PHE A 104 2.63 12.08 18.19
C PHE A 104 2.68 13.59 18.03
N TYR A 105 3.32 14.02 16.96
CA TYR A 105 3.44 15.43 16.62
C TYR A 105 2.78 15.76 15.28
N GLY A 106 2.83 14.86 14.31
CA GLY A 106 2.18 15.12 13.04
C GLY A 106 1.82 13.88 12.24
N GLU A 107 0.90 14.10 11.31
CA GLU A 107 0.48 13.13 10.31
C GLU A 107 0.74 13.68 8.93
N ASP A 108 1.36 12.85 8.09
CA ASP A 108 1.89 13.24 6.80
C ASP A 108 1.50 12.21 5.74
N GLU A 109 1.14 12.69 4.55
CA GLU A 109 0.98 11.85 3.36
C GLU A 109 2.27 11.89 2.55
N ILE A 110 2.84 10.72 2.26
CA ILE A 110 4.10 10.58 1.51
C ILE A 110 3.85 9.65 0.33
N VAL A 111 4.26 10.08 -0.87
CA VAL A 111 4.14 9.30 -2.10
C VAL A 111 5.53 8.92 -2.59
N VAL A 112 5.76 7.62 -2.74
CA VAL A 112 7.05 7.05 -3.15
C VAL A 112 6.87 6.21 -4.42
N SER A 113 7.86 6.23 -5.30
CA SER A 113 7.91 5.38 -6.49
C SER A 113 8.37 3.96 -6.17
N ALA A 114 8.18 3.05 -7.11
CA ALA A 114 8.66 1.67 -7.02
C ALA A 114 10.18 1.55 -6.86
N GLU A 115 10.93 2.53 -7.36
CA GLU A 115 12.38 2.59 -7.24
C GLU A 115 12.85 3.20 -5.91
N GLY A 116 11.93 3.45 -4.96
CA GLY A 116 12.25 4.06 -3.67
C GLY A 116 12.47 5.57 -3.74
N LYS A 117 12.03 6.25 -4.80
CA LYS A 117 12.19 7.71 -4.92
C LYS A 117 10.99 8.45 -4.32
N LEU A 118 11.27 9.45 -3.49
CA LEU A 118 10.26 10.39 -3.00
C LEU A 118 9.67 11.19 -4.17
N ILE A 119 8.37 11.03 -4.43
CA ILE A 119 7.65 11.74 -5.50
C ILE A 119 7.05 13.04 -4.98
N SER A 120 6.33 12.96 -3.85
CA SER A 120 5.66 14.11 -3.24
C SER A 120 5.36 13.83 -1.77
N PHE A 121 5.14 14.89 -1.00
CA PHE A 121 4.67 14.79 0.37
C PHE A 121 3.73 15.95 0.70
N LYS A 122 2.87 15.74 1.69
CA LYS A 122 1.91 16.73 2.18
C LYS A 122 1.71 16.54 3.68
N HIS A 123 1.90 17.61 4.44
CA HIS A 123 1.50 17.64 5.84
C HIS A 123 -0.03 17.65 5.96
N LEU A 124 -0.58 16.79 6.80
CA LEU A 124 -2.03 16.69 7.01
C LEU A 124 -2.47 17.36 8.31
N LYS A 125 -1.73 17.12 9.40
CA LYS A 125 -2.16 17.52 10.74
C LYS A 125 -0.99 17.61 11.70
N THR A 126 -1.00 18.62 12.56
CA THR A 126 -0.12 18.75 13.73
C THR A 126 -0.91 18.45 15.01
N TYR A 127 -0.30 17.74 15.95
CA TYR A 127 -0.83 17.46 17.27
C TYR A 127 -0.25 18.41 18.33
N PRO A 128 -1.01 18.75 19.39
CA PRO A 128 -0.47 19.58 20.47
C PRO A 128 0.67 18.87 21.19
N LYS A 129 1.71 19.62 21.56
CA LYS A 129 2.78 19.10 22.41
C LYS A 129 2.23 18.70 23.77
N VAL A 130 2.55 17.50 24.21
CA VAL A 130 2.31 17.07 25.59
C VAL A 130 3.37 17.74 26.48
N LYS A 131 2.93 18.58 27.41
CA LYS A 131 3.77 19.13 28.48
C LYS A 131 3.60 18.25 29.72
N TYR A 132 4.71 17.75 30.26
CA TYR A 132 4.76 17.06 31.55
C TYR A 132 5.13 18.04 32.65
#